data_AF-A0A8J5IGN8-F1
#
_entry.id   AF-A0A8J5IGN8-F1
#
_cell.length_a   1.000
_cell.length_b   1.000
_cell.length_c   1.000
_cell.angle_alpha   90.00
_cell.angle_beta   90.00
_cell.angle_gamma   90.00
#
_symmetry.space_group_name_H-M   'P 1'
#
loop_
_entity.id
_entity.type
_entity.pdbx_description
1 polymer ?
#
loop_
_entity_poly.entity_id
_entity_poly.type
_entity_poly.pdbx_seq_one_letter_code
_entity_poly.pdbx_strand_id
1 'polypeptide(L)'
;MCNPIENCSSSLKAHIKDYLALMRDEMNNPVLIMNGEPISKTEARMQLIERAAHVCMTKITQRMVQKMELHASKFVSAAVRMEDMVYGA
;
A
#
# COMPACT_ATOMS: atom_id res chain seq x y z
N MET A 1 -6.02 19.02 0.97
CA MET A 1 -5.68 18.13 2.11
C MET A 1 -6.01 16.71 1.71
N CYS A 2 -5.06 15.78 1.71
CA CYS A 2 -5.34 14.38 1.35
C CYS A 2 -6.37 13.80 2.32
N ASN A 3 -7.32 13.02 1.80
CA ASN A 3 -8.27 12.34 2.67
C ASN A 3 -7.52 11.32 3.57
N PRO A 4 -8.06 10.91 4.73
CA PRO A 4 -7.39 9.99 5.64
C PRO A 4 -6.95 8.64 5.02
N ILE A 5 -7.68 8.13 4.01
CA ILE A 5 -7.33 6.93 3.23
C ILE A 5 -6.15 7.20 2.31
N GLU A 6 -6.18 8.32 1.58
CA GLU A 6 -5.05 8.76 0.74
C GLU A 6 -3.80 8.95 1.59
N ASN A 7 -3.92 9.56 2.77
CA ASN A 7 -2.79 9.76 3.67
C ASN A 7 -2.19 8.44 4.18
N CYS A 8 -3.03 7.43 4.46
CA CYS A 8 -2.57 6.11 4.86
C CYS A 8 -1.90 5.35 3.71
N SER A 9 -2.53 5.34 2.53
CA SER A 9 -2.00 4.72 1.33
C SER A 9 -0.68 5.38 0.88
N SER A 10 -0.62 6.71 0.91
CA SER A 10 0.59 7.48 0.62
C SER A 10 1.73 7.16 1.60
N SER A 11 1.42 7.02 2.89
CA SER A 11 2.42 6.63 3.90
C SER A 11 2.96 5.23 3.67
N LEU A 12 2.09 4.25 3.43
CA LEU A 12 2.50 2.88 3.12
C LEU A 12 3.34 2.83 1.83
N LYS A 13 2.89 3.52 0.79
CA LYS A 13 3.60 3.64 -0.50
C LYS A 13 4.98 4.27 -0.33
N ALA A 14 5.13 5.27 0.55
CA ALA A 14 6.42 5.87 0.85
C ALA A 14 7.38 4.85 1.50
N HIS A 15 6.92 4.12 2.52
CA HIS A 15 7.74 3.09 3.16
C HIS A 15 8.13 1.95 2.21
N ILE A 16 7.22 1.52 1.34
CA ILE A 16 7.53 0.53 0.30
C ILE A 16 8.61 1.07 -0.64
N LYS A 17 8.51 2.33 -1.08
CA LYS A 17 9.53 2.94 -1.93
C LYS A 17 10.89 3.02 -1.25
N ASP A 18 10.95 3.36 0.03
CA ASP A 18 12.20 3.41 0.80
C ASP A 18 12.82 2.01 0.90
N TYR A 19 12.01 0.99 1.20
CA TYR A 19 12.46 -0.40 1.21
C TYR A 19 13.01 -0.84 -0.15
N LEU A 20 12.30 -0.55 -1.24
CA LEU A 20 12.74 -0.89 -2.60
C LEU A 20 14.00 -0.13 -3.01
N ALA A 21 14.21 1.09 -2.48
CA ALA A 21 15.44 1.83 -2.71
C ALA A 21 16.65 1.15 -2.05
N LEU A 22 16.46 0.55 -0.87
CA LEU A 22 17.48 -0.27 -0.21
C LEU A 22 17.75 -1.57 -0.98
N MET A 23 16.71 -2.18 -1.54
CA MET A 23 16.81 -3.41 -2.36
C MET A 23 17.05 -3.13 -3.85
N ARG A 24 17.65 -1.98 -4.19
CA ARG A 24 17.83 -1.55 -5.59
C ARG A 24 18.61 -2.57 -6.43
N ASP A 25 19.62 -3.20 -5.85
CA ASP A 25 20.42 -4.20 -6.56
C ASP A 25 19.56 -5.43 -6.93
N GLU A 26 18.82 -5.98 -5.96
CA GLU A 26 17.88 -7.09 -6.19
C GLU A 26 16.76 -6.71 -7.19
N MET A 27 16.29 -5.45 -7.18
CA MET A 27 15.30 -4.97 -8.15
C MET A 27 15.86 -4.91 -9.59
N ASN A 28 17.14 -4.58 -9.74
CA ASN A 28 17.80 -4.47 -11.05
C ASN A 28 18.25 -5.85 -11.57
N ASN A 29 18.76 -6.67 -10.65
CA ASN A 29 19.38 -7.98 -10.87
C ASN A 29 18.71 -9.04 -9.96
N PRO A 30 17.41 -9.34 -10.16
CA PRO A 30 16.72 -10.28 -9.30
C PRO A 30 17.20 -11.71 -9.54
N VAL A 31 17.15 -12.52 -8.48
CA VAL A 31 17.38 -13.97 -8.59
C VAL A 31 16.24 -14.57 -9.42
N LEU A 32 16.60 -15.25 -10.51
CA LEU A 32 15.64 -15.82 -11.47
C LEU A 32 15.38 -17.31 -11.24
N ILE A 33 15.75 -17.83 -10.07
CA ILE A 33 15.48 -19.21 -9.67
C ILE A 33 14.77 -19.18 -8.33
N MET A 34 13.61 -19.82 -8.28
CA MET A 34 12.83 -19.98 -7.06
C MET A 34 12.42 -21.45 -6.94
N ASN A 35 12.66 -22.05 -5.78
CA ASN A 35 12.33 -23.46 -5.51
C ASN A 35 12.89 -24.45 -6.56
N GLY A 36 14.05 -24.11 -7.15
CA GLY A 36 14.69 -24.92 -8.19
C GLY A 36 14.21 -24.64 -9.61
N GLU A 37 13.15 -23.84 -9.79
CA GLU A 37 12.57 -23.53 -11.10
C GLU A 37 12.94 -22.11 -11.58
N PRO A 38 13.14 -21.91 -12.89
CA PRO A 38 13.34 -20.58 -13.44
C PRO A 38 12.06 -19.76 -13.38
N ILE A 39 12.20 -18.49 -12.99
CA ILE A 39 11.11 -17.50 -12.99
C ILE A 39 11.46 -16.31 -13.86
N SER A 40 10.45 -15.62 -14.37
CA SER A 40 10.66 -14.41 -15.15
C SER A 40 11.17 -13.26 -14.28
N LYS A 41 11.86 -12.30 -14.91
CA LYS A 41 12.30 -11.07 -14.24
C LYS A 41 11.13 -10.29 -13.62
N THR A 42 9.96 -10.34 -14.26
CA THR A 42 8.74 -9.67 -13.77
C THR A 42 8.22 -10.34 -12.50
N GLU A 43 8.16 -11.68 -12.47
CA GLU A 43 7.73 -12.43 -11.29
C GLU A 43 8.67 -12.20 -10.11
N ALA A 44 9.98 -12.27 -10.33
CA ALA A 44 10.97 -12.04 -9.29
C ALA A 44 10.86 -10.62 -8.68
N ARG A 45 10.60 -9.61 -9.52
CA ARG A 45 10.32 -8.24 -9.06
C ARG A 45 8.99 -8.13 -8.31
N MET A 46 7.96 -8.86 -8.74
CA MET A 46 6.67 -8.87 -8.06
C MET A 46 6.80 -9.42 -6.65
N GLN A 47 7.56 -10.50 -6.47
CA GLN A 47 7.85 -11.07 -5.15
C GLN A 47 8.61 -10.10 -4.25
N LEU A 48 9.56 -9.36 -4.79
CA LEU A 48 10.26 -8.30 -4.05
C LEU A 48 9.28 -7.20 -3.57
N ILE A 49 8.34 -6.80 -4.42
CA ILE A 49 7.31 -5.81 -4.06
C ILE A 49 6.36 -6.38 -3.01
N GLU A 50 5.95 -7.63 -3.12
CA GLU A 50 5.10 -8.32 -2.14
C GLU A 50 5.79 -8.41 -0.77
N ARG A 51 7.09 -8.76 -0.76
CA ARG A 51 7.92 -8.76 0.44
C ARG A 51 8.00 -7.35 1.05
N ALA A 52 8.23 -6.33 0.22
CA ALA A 52 8.27 -4.94 0.66
C ALA A 52 6.95 -4.51 1.30
N ALA A 53 5.82 -4.89 0.70
CA ALA A 53 4.49 -4.62 1.23
C ALA A 53 4.30 -5.28 2.60
N HIS A 54 4.59 -6.58 2.74
CA HIS A 54 4.48 -7.30 4.00
C HIS A 54 5.31 -6.68 5.12
N VAL A 55 6.57 -6.33 4.84
CA VAL A 55 7.44 -5.66 5.82
C VAL A 55 6.87 -4.31 6.23
N CYS A 56 6.38 -3.53 5.25
CA CYS A 56 5.87 -2.19 5.48
C CYS A 56 4.46 -2.16 6.08
N MET A 57 3.70 -3.26 6.05
CA MET A 57 2.38 -3.34 6.72
C MET A 57 2.50 -3.07 8.22
N THR A 58 3.62 -3.43 8.85
CA THR A 58 3.90 -3.11 10.27
C THR A 58 3.93 -1.60 10.56
N LYS A 59 4.13 -0.76 9.54
CA LYS A 59 4.12 0.71 9.65
C LYS A 59 2.71 1.30 9.61
N ILE A 60 1.70 0.50 9.27
CA ILE A 60 0.29 0.91 9.39
C ILE A 60 -0.08 0.87 10.87
N THR A 61 -0.14 2.04 11.50
CA THR A 61 -0.50 2.14 12.92
C THR A 61 -2.00 1.98 13.15
N GLN A 62 -2.39 1.50 14.33
CA GLN A 62 -3.81 1.41 14.74
C GLN A 62 -4.54 2.75 14.59
N ARG A 63 -3.86 3.87 14.88
CA ARG A 63 -4.40 5.22 14.71
C ARG A 63 -4.75 5.53 13.25
N MET A 64 -3.97 5.04 12.30
CA MET A 64 -4.24 5.23 10.86
C MET A 64 -5.46 4.40 10.44
N VAL A 65 -5.55 3.16 10.89
CA VAL A 65 -6.70 2.27 10.66
C VAL A 65 -8.00 2.90 11.18
N GLN A 66 -7.99 3.37 12.44
CA GLN A 66 -9.15 4.04 13.04
C GLN A 66 -9.59 5.29 12.27
N LYS A 67 -8.64 6.09 11.77
CA LYS A 67 -8.96 7.26 10.94
C LYS A 67 -9.58 6.88 9.60
N MET A 68 -9.12 5.80 8.97
CA MET A 68 -9.72 5.27 7.74
C MET A 68 -11.13 4.74 8.00
N GLU A 69 -11.32 3.97 9.06
CA GLU A 69 -12.62 3.43 9.45
C GLU A 69 -13.63 4.55 9.75
N LEU A 70 -13.23 5.56 10.51
CA LEU A 70 -14.07 6.74 10.77
C LEU A 70 -14.43 7.47 9.48
N HIS A 71 -13.48 7.62 8.54
CA HIS A 71 -13.73 8.26 7.26
C HIS A 71 -14.72 7.47 6.40
N ALA A 72 -14.54 6.15 6.30
CA ALA A 72 -15.46 5.26 5.60
C ALA A 72 -16.86 5.28 6.24
N SER A 73 -16.93 5.22 7.57
CA SER A 73 -18.18 5.29 8.34
C SER A 73 -18.97 6.58 8.05
N LYS A 74 -18.28 7.72 7.90
CA LYS A 74 -18.94 8.99 7.53
C LYS A 74 -19.63 8.93 6.17
N PHE A 75 -18.97 8.34 5.16
CA PHE A 75 -19.57 8.19 3.83
C PHE A 75 -20.71 7.19 3.82
N VAL A 76 -20.57 6.07 4.52
CA VAL A 76 -21.68 5.11 4.68
C VAL A 76 -22.87 5.78 5.36
N SER A 77 -22.62 6.56 6.41
CA SER A 77 -23.67 7.30 7.12
C SER A 77 -24.35 8.35 6.24
N ALA A 78 -23.58 9.08 5.43
CA ALA A 78 -24.10 10.04 4.45
C ALA A 78 -24.99 9.36 3.39
N ALA A 79 -24.52 8.22 2.86
CA ALA A 79 -25.28 7.42 1.89
C ALA A 79 -26.59 6.89 2.49
N VAL A 80 -26.58 6.41 3.74
CA VAL A 80 -27.81 5.99 4.45
C VAL A 80 -28.81 7.13 4.60
N ARG A 81 -28.32 8.36 4.76
CA ARG A 81 -29.16 9.57 4.83
C ARG A 81 -29.53 10.15 3.46
N MET A 82 -29.16 9.48 2.36
CA MET A 82 -29.36 9.96 1.00
C MET A 82 -28.76 11.36 0.76
N GLU A 83 -27.65 11.67 1.46
CA GLU A 83 -26.90 12.90 1.22
C GLU A 83 -26.16 12.79 -0.12
N ASP A 84 -26.21 13.85 -0.92
CA ASP A 84 -25.51 13.89 -2.21
C ASP A 84 -23.99 13.72 -2.00
N MET A 85 -23.38 12.86 -2.82
CA MET A 85 -21.92 12.74 -2.83
C MET A 85 -21.30 14.01 -3.41
N VAL A 86 -20.59 14.75 -2.57
CA VAL A 86 -19.78 15.89 -3.00
C VAL A 86 -18.35 15.41 -3.20
N TYR A 87 -17.87 15.39 -4.45
CA TYR A 87 -16.45 15.24 -4.73
C TYR A 87 -15.72 16.50 -4.24
N GLY A 88 -14.57 16.31 -3.57
CA GLY A 88 -13.88 17.38 -2.83
C GLY A 88 -13.64 18.67 -3.64
N ALA A 89 -13.69 19.80 -2.92
CA ALA A 89 -13.27 21.13 -3.39
C ALA A 89 -11.75 21.34 -3.24
#